data_AF-A0A7K1K6D8-F1
#
_entry.id   AF-A0A7K1K6D8-F1
#
_cell.length_a   1.000
_cell.length_b   1.000
_cell.length_c   1.000
_cell.angle_alpha   90.00
_cell.angle_beta   90.00
_cell.angle_gamma   90.00
#
_symmetry.space_group_name_H-M   'P 1'
#
loop_
_entity.id
_entity.type
_entity.pdbx_description
1 polymer ?
#
loop_
_entity_poly.entity_id
_entity_poly.type
_entity_poly.pdbx_seq_one_letter_code
_entity_poly.pdbx_strand_id
1 'polypeptide(L)' 'MAKKRWNDLSPTTKTTVIAMVAVDAGLRAWALRDLAGRQANQTNGPKWLWGSALGLIGTAGVLPVAYLIAGRKS' A
#
# COMPACT_ATOMS: atom_id res chain seq x y z
N MET A 1 -5.32 -14.79 27.72
CA MET A 1 -4.17 -14.91 26.80
C MET A 1 -3.32 -13.65 26.95
N ALA A 2 -2.06 -13.76 27.39
CA ALA A 2 -1.18 -12.59 27.48
C ALA A 2 -0.91 -12.03 26.07
N LYS A 3 -1.04 -10.72 25.88
CA LYS A 3 -0.75 -10.06 24.60
C LYS A 3 0.77 -10.04 24.42
N LYS A 4 1.30 -10.75 23.40
CA LYS A 4 2.74 -10.77 23.11
C LYS A 4 3.21 -9.34 22.84
N ARG A 5 4.28 -8.92 23.53
CA ARG A 5 4.93 -7.63 23.30
C ARG A 5 5.90 -7.77 22.15
N TRP A 6 6.26 -6.66 21.52
CA TRP A 6 7.25 -6.65 20.43
C TRP A 6 8.54 -7.38 20.82
N ASN A 7 9.05 -7.15 22.03
CA ASN A 7 10.28 -7.77 22.50
C ASN A 7 10.19 -9.29 22.67
N ASP A 8 8.98 -9.85 22.79
CA ASP A 8 8.74 -11.29 22.94
C ASP A 8 8.65 -12.02 21.59
N LEU A 9 8.72 -11.29 20.46
CA LEU A 9 8.69 -11.86 19.13
C LEU A 9 10.07 -12.41 18.74
N SER A 10 10.07 -13.57 18.05
CA SER A 10 11.28 -14.13 17.47
C SER A 10 11.87 -13.16 16.43
N PRO A 11 13.20 -13.21 16.20
CA PRO A 11 13.84 -12.39 15.18
C PRO A 11 13.18 -12.53 13.80
N THR A 12 12.83 -13.76 13.40
CA THR A 12 12.16 -14.05 12.13
C THR A 12 10.82 -13.32 12.03
N THR A 13 9.98 -13.36 13.08
CA THR A 13 8.69 -12.67 13.06
C THR A 13 8.86 -11.16 12.96
N LYS A 14 9.81 -10.57 13.69
CA LYS A 14 10.11 -9.13 13.58
C LYS A 14 10.53 -8.77 12.16
N THR A 15 11.44 -9.55 11.57
CA THR A 15 11.91 -9.34 10.19
C THR A 15 10.78 -9.44 9.19
N THR A 16 9.90 -10.43 9.31
CA THR A 16 8.73 -10.57 8.42
C THR A 16 7.80 -9.37 8.51
N VAL A 17 7.50 -8.89 9.72
CA VAL A 17 6.64 -7.71 9.92
C VAL A 17 7.28 -6.46 9.31
N ILE A 18 8.57 -6.23 9.57
CA ILE A 18 9.32 -5.10 8.99
C ILE A 18 9.32 -5.17 7.46
N ALA A 19 9.59 -6.35 6.89
CA ALA A 19 9.62 -6.56 5.45
C ALA A 19 8.25 -6.28 4.81
N MET A 20 7.16 -6.76 5.41
CA MET A 20 5.80 -6.46 4.93
C MET A 20 5.50 -4.97 4.94
N VAL A 21 5.85 -4.27 6.02
CA VAL A 21 5.64 -2.81 6.12
C VAL A 21 6.48 -2.06 5.10
N ALA A 22 7.73 -2.46 4.88
CA ALA A 22 8.60 -1.84 3.88
C ALA A 22 8.06 -2.03 2.45
N VAL A 23 7.57 -3.22 2.12
CA VAL A 23 6.97 -3.52 0.83
C VAL A 23 5.67 -2.72 0.62
N ASP A 24 4.77 -2.67 1.61
CA ASP A 24 3.54 -1.85 1.53
C ASP A 24 3.87 -0.37 1.34
N ALA A 25 4.81 0.17 2.12
CA ALA A 25 5.23 1.56 2.02
C ALA A 25 5.83 1.88 0.64
N GLY A 26 6.69 1.01 0.11
CA GLY A 26 7.27 1.15 -1.23
C GLY A 26 6.23 1.11 -2.34
N LEU A 27 5.31 0.14 -2.29
CA LEU A 27 4.23 0.04 -3.26
C LEU A 27 3.29 1.25 -3.19
N ARG A 28 2.93 1.70 -1.99
CA ARG A 28 2.08 2.89 -1.80
C ARG A 28 2.76 4.15 -2.35
N ALA A 29 4.05 4.35 -2.07
CA ALA A 29 4.80 5.48 -2.60
C ALA A 29 4.86 5.46 -4.14
N TRP A 30 5.08 4.28 -4.74
CA TRP A 30 5.07 4.13 -6.19
C TRP A 30 3.69 4.42 -6.79
N ALA A 31 2.62 3.85 -6.21
CA ALA A 31 1.25 4.06 -6.65
C ALA A 31 0.85 5.55 -6.58
N LEU A 32 1.18 6.24 -5.48
CA LEU A 32 0.90 7.67 -5.33
C LEU A 32 1.68 8.53 -6.33
N ARG A 33 2.96 8.19 -6.57
CA ARG A 33 3.78 8.89 -7.58
C ARG A 33 3.24 8.69 -8.99
N ASP A 34 2.85 7.47 -9.35
CA ASP A 34 2.21 7.14 -10.62
C ASP A 34 0.87 7.91 -10.77
N LEU A 35 0.02 7.88 -9.74
CA LEU A 35 -1.26 8.57 -9.73
C LEU A 35 -1.10 10.09 -9.87
N ALA A 36 -0.11 10.69 -9.20
CA ALA A 36 0.14 12.12 -9.27
C ALA A 36 0.36 12.59 -10.72
N GLY A 37 1.11 11.82 -11.51
CA GLY A 37 1.41 12.12 -12.91
C GLY A 37 0.29 11.84 -13.91
N ARG A 38 -0.78 11.14 -13.52
CA ARG A 38 -1.88 10.76 -14.42
C ARG A 38 -2.99 11.78 -14.50
N GLN A 39 -3.60 11.91 -15.67
CA GLN A 39 -4.87 12.62 -15.83
C GLN A 39 -6.04 11.77 -15.37
N ALA A 40 -7.19 12.39 -15.08
CA ALA A 40 -8.35 11.69 -14.52
C ALA A 40 -8.96 10.62 -15.46
N ASN A 41 -8.77 10.75 -16.78
CA ASN A 41 -9.21 9.75 -17.76
C ASN A 41 -8.29 8.52 -17.86
N GLN A 42 -7.06 8.61 -17.31
CA GLN A 42 -6.06 7.53 -17.31
C GLN A 42 -6.18 6.60 -16.09
N THR A 43 -7.22 6.77 -15.28
CA THR A 43 -7.56 5.87 -14.19
C THR A 43 -8.91 5.20 -14.45
N ASN A 44 -9.06 3.97 -13.97
CA ASN A 44 -10.33 3.28 -13.90
C ASN A 44 -11.07 3.78 -12.66
N GLY A 45 -12.02 4.69 -12.87
CA GLY A 45 -12.73 5.40 -11.83
C GLY A 45 -12.08 6.74 -11.43
N PRO A 46 -12.68 7.47 -10.46
CA PRO A 46 -12.25 8.82 -10.11
C PRO A 46 -10.84 8.87 -9.50
N LYS A 47 -9.98 9.74 -10.03
CA LYS A 47 -8.60 9.95 -9.53
C LYS A 47 -8.56 10.26 -8.02
N TRP A 48 -9.48 11.10 -7.55
CA TRP A 48 -9.52 11.52 -6.14
C TRP A 48 -9.85 10.34 -5.20
N LEU A 49 -10.63 9.37 -5.67
CA LEU A 49 -10.99 8.18 -4.90
C LEU A 49 -9.76 7.29 -4.70
N TRP A 50 -8.97 7.08 -5.77
CA TRP A 50 -7.69 6.38 -5.67
C TRP A 50 -6.71 7.10 -4.74
N GLY A 51 -6.60 8.43 -4.85
CA GLY A 51 -5.72 9.21 -3.97
C GLY A 51 -6.10 9.09 -2.50
N SER A 52 -7.40 9.19 -2.20
CA SER A 52 -7.92 9.08 -0.83
C SER A 52 -7.74 7.66 -0.28
N ALA A 53 -8.07 6.65 -1.08
CA ALA A 53 -7.93 5.26 -0.68
C ALA A 53 -6.45 4.92 -0.40
N LEU A 54 -5.53 5.27 -1.31
CA LEU A 54 -4.11 5.04 -1.13
C LEU A 54 -3.52 5.81 0.04
N GLY A 55 -3.98 7.04 0.32
CA GLY A 55 -3.46 7.87 1.40
C GLY A 55 -3.95 7.49 2.80
N LEU A 56 -5.18 6.97 2.91
CA LEU A 56 -5.85 6.79 4.21
C LEU A 56 -6.00 5.33 4.65
N ILE A 57 -5.98 4.38 3.72
CA ILE A 57 -6.31 2.98 4.03
C ILE A 57 -5.04 2.13 4.03
N GLY A 58 -4.66 1.60 5.20
CA GLY A 58 -3.60 0.61 5.36
C GLY A 58 -4.11 -0.81 5.04
N THR A 59 -3.58 -1.45 3.98
CA THR A 59 -4.03 -2.79 3.52
C THR A 59 -2.89 -3.78 3.28
N ALA A 60 -1.71 -3.53 3.86
CA ALA A 60 -0.53 -4.40 3.69
C ALA A 60 -0.19 -4.72 2.21
N GLY A 61 -0.27 -3.71 1.34
CA GLY A 61 0.13 -3.79 -0.06
C GLY A 61 -1.00 -4.11 -1.04
N VAL A 62 -2.15 -4.60 -0.59
CA VAL A 62 -3.25 -5.03 -1.48
C VAL A 62 -3.79 -3.86 -2.31
N LEU A 63 -4.07 -2.72 -1.68
CA LEU A 63 -4.64 -1.57 -2.36
C LEU A 63 -3.68 -0.90 -3.36
N PRO A 64 -2.40 -0.64 -3.01
CA PRO A 64 -1.39 -0.22 -3.99
C PRO A 64 -1.28 -1.15 -5.20
N VAL A 65 -1.29 -2.47 -4.99
CA VAL A 65 -1.22 -3.47 -6.07
C VAL A 65 -2.46 -3.41 -6.96
N ALA A 66 -3.66 -3.34 -6.36
CA ALA A 66 -4.91 -3.22 -7.10
C ALA A 66 -4.91 -1.97 -8.00
N TYR A 67 -4.42 -0.83 -7.50
CA TYR A 67 -4.26 0.37 -8.31
C TYR A 67 -3.28 0.15 -9.48
N LEU A 68 -2.09 -0.39 -9.21
CA LEU A 68 -1.03 -0.56 -10.23
C LEU A 68 -1.39 -1.58 -11.32
N ILE A 69 -2.22 -2.56 -11.02
CA ILE A 69 -2.62 -3.60 -11.99
C ILE A 69 -3.94 -3.23 -12.69
N ALA A 70 -4.93 -2.75 -11.95
CA ALA A 70 -6.30 -2.58 -12.45
C ALA A 70 -6.84 -1.15 -12.33
N GLY A 71 -6.29 -0.32 -11.43
CA GLY A 71 -6.76 1.06 -11.22
C GLY A 71 -6.19 2.08 -12.21
N ARG A 72 -4.97 1.86 -12.71
CA ARG A 72 -4.36 2.68 -13.76
C ARG A 72 -4.61 2.08 -15.15
N LYS A 73 -4.72 2.93 -16.17
CA LYS A 73 -4.74 2.52 -17.58
C LYS A 73 -3.33 2.63 -18.15
N SER A 74 -2.90 1.69 -19.00
CA SER A 74 -1.62 1.83 -19.71
C SER A 74 -1.62 3.06 -20.61
#